data_AF-A0A6A4QBU1-F1
#
_entry.id   AF-A0A6A4QBU1-F1
#
_cell.length_a   1.000
_cell.length_b   1.000
_cell.length_c   1.000
_cell.angle_alpha   90.00
_cell.angle_beta   90.00
_cell.angle_gamma   90.00
#
_symmetry.space_group_name_H-M   'P 1'
#
loop_
_entity.id
_entity.type
_entity.pdbx_description
1 polymer ?
#
loop_
_entity_poly.entity_id
_entity_poly.type
_entity_poly.pdbx_seq_one_letter_code
_entity_poly.pdbx_strand_id
1 'polypeptide(L)' 'MAKFLKLFYVMVFFFSLFILMTNCDTCDDKECIIRCQTDSDCPLFMFCYHQICHHS' A
#
# COMPACT_ATOMS: atom_id res chain seq x y z
N MET A 1 -2.17 -18.57 34.32
CA MET A 1 -1.60 -18.67 32.96
C MET A 1 -2.47 -18.02 31.86
N ALA A 2 -3.82 -18.10 31.92
CA ALA A 2 -4.69 -17.54 30.87
C ALA A 2 -4.64 -16.00 30.67
N LYS A 3 -4.25 -15.22 31.70
CA LYS A 3 -4.15 -13.76 31.61
C LYS A 3 -3.00 -13.29 30.70
N PHE A 4 -1.88 -14.00 30.73
CA PHE A 4 -0.71 -13.70 29.91
C PHE A 4 -0.99 -13.96 28.42
N LEU A 5 -1.74 -15.04 28.13
CA LEU A 5 -2.16 -15.37 26.78
C LEU A 5 -3.05 -14.27 26.17
N LYS A 6 -4.01 -13.74 26.95
CA LYS A 6 -4.86 -12.63 26.49
C LYS A 6 -4.07 -11.37 26.14
N LEU A 7 -3.09 -11.01 26.97
CA LEU A 7 -2.24 -9.85 26.70
C LEU A 7 -1.39 -10.05 25.44
N PHE A 8 -0.83 -11.25 25.27
CA PHE A 8 -0.08 -11.60 24.08
C PHE A 8 -0.91 -11.47 22.79
N TYR A 9 -2.13 -12.02 22.77
CA TYR A 9 -3.03 -11.90 21.61
C TYR A 9 -3.38 -10.44 21.29
N VAL A 10 -3.64 -9.62 22.30
CA VAL A 10 -3.93 -8.20 22.10
C VAL A 10 -2.72 -7.46 21.51
N MET A 11 -1.51 -7.73 21.99
CA MET A 11 -0.29 -7.14 21.43
C MET A 11 -0.06 -7.53 19.98
N VAL A 12 -0.23 -8.82 19.65
CA VAL A 12 -0.11 -9.32 18.26
C VAL A 12 -1.14 -8.67 17.35
N PHE A 13 -2.39 -8.54 17.80
CA PHE A 13 -3.45 -7.88 17.04
C PHE A 13 -3.10 -6.42 16.72
N PHE A 14 -2.65 -5.64 17.70
CA PHE A 14 -2.21 -4.27 17.47
C PHE A 14 -0.99 -4.18 16.55
N PHE A 15 -0.05 -5.12 16.67
CA PHE A 15 1.13 -5.18 15.80
C PHE A 15 0.74 -5.55 14.36
N SER A 16 -0.20 -6.47 14.14
CA SER A 16 -0.72 -6.80 12.82
C SER A 16 -1.49 -5.63 12.20
N LEU A 17 -2.27 -4.88 12.98
CA LEU A 17 -2.92 -3.66 12.51
C LEU A 17 -1.91 -2.57 12.14
N PHE A 18 -0.86 -2.40 12.95
CA PHE A 18 0.24 -1.48 12.64
C PHE A 18 0.93 -1.87 11.33
N ILE A 19 1.25 -3.15 11.16
CA ILE A 19 1.81 -3.67 9.91
C ILE A 19 0.86 -3.44 8.74
N LEU A 20 -0.45 -3.68 8.89
CA LEU A 20 -1.43 -3.45 7.83
C LEU A 20 -1.52 -1.96 7.45
N MET A 21 -1.42 -1.05 8.43
CA MET A 21 -1.34 0.40 8.17
C MET A 21 -0.04 0.79 7.47
N THR A 22 1.08 0.13 7.77
CA THR A 22 2.37 0.41 7.11
C THR A 22 2.58 -0.33 5.79
N ASN A 23 1.78 -1.36 5.50
CA ASN A 23 1.80 -2.16 4.26
C ASN A 23 0.57 -1.92 3.39
N CYS A 24 -0.31 -0.97 3.75
CA CYS A 24 -1.10 -0.31 2.72
C CYS A 24 -0.08 0.26 1.74
N ASP A 25 -0.06 -0.31 0.53
CA ASP A 25 0.66 0.22 -0.61
C ASP A 25 0.65 1.73 -0.52
N THR A 26 1.84 2.30 -0.42
CA THR A 26 2.07 3.74 -0.33
C THR A 26 1.47 4.42 -1.56
N CYS A 27 0.18 4.66 -1.54
CA CYS A 27 -0.44 5.83 -2.13
C CYS A 27 -0.36 6.91 -1.06
N ASP A 28 0.87 7.40 -0.86
CA ASP A 28 1.10 8.66 -0.17
C ASP A 28 0.32 9.72 -0.97
N ASP A 29 -0.49 10.52 -0.27
CA ASP A 29 -1.53 11.44 -0.77
C ASP A 29 -1.04 12.56 -1.73
N LYS A 30 0.06 12.37 -2.46
CA LYS A 30 0.53 13.30 -3.50
C LYS A 30 0.98 12.68 -4.82
N GLU A 31 1.22 11.38 -4.92
CA GLU A 31 1.57 10.73 -6.20
C GLU A 31 1.50 9.21 -6.04
N CYS A 32 0.35 8.57 -6.35
CA CYS A 32 0.35 7.13 -6.59
C CYS A 32 1.24 6.89 -7.82
N ILE A 33 2.46 6.42 -7.63
CA ILE A 33 3.34 6.02 -8.73
C ILE A 33 2.76 4.72 -9.31
N ILE A 34 1.82 4.86 -10.23
CA ILE A 34 1.27 3.73 -10.98
C ILE A 34 2.37 3.26 -11.92
N ARG A 35 2.90 2.07 -11.62
CA ARG A 35 3.87 1.42 -12.51
C ARG A 35 3.17 0.90 -13.74
N CYS A 36 3.81 1.08 -14.89
CA CYS A 36 3.30 0.64 -16.18
C CYS A 36 4.41 0.02 -17.00
N GLN A 37 4.05 -0.86 -17.93
CA GLN A 37 4.94 -1.35 -18.99
C GLN A 37 4.55 -0.76 -20.34
N THR A 38 3.27 -0.43 -20.50
CA THR A 38 2.63 0.08 -21.71
C THR A 38 1.56 1.11 -21.34
N ASP A 39 1.16 1.95 -22.30
CA ASP A 39 0.13 2.98 -22.08
C ASP A 39 -1.22 2.40 -21.63
N SER A 40 -1.52 1.15 -22.00
CA SER A 40 -2.74 0.45 -21.58
C SER A 40 -2.78 0.07 -20.10
N ASP A 41 -1.63 0.07 -19.42
CA ASP A 41 -1.56 -0.19 -17.97
C ASP A 41 -1.96 1.05 -17.16
N CYS A 42 -2.00 2.22 -17.82
CA CYS A 42 -2.31 3.49 -17.19
C CYS A 42 -3.81 3.84 -17.28
N PRO A 43 -4.34 4.60 -16.31
CA PRO A 43 -5.69 5.17 -16.38
C PRO A 43 -5.90 6.02 -17.63
N LEU A 44 -7.17 6.25 -17.99
CA LEU A 44 -7.54 7.13 -19.11
C LEU A 44 -6.86 8.51 -18.97
N PHE A 45 -6.33 9.03 -20.08
CA PHE A 45 -5.58 10.29 -20.18
C PHE A 45 -4.17 10.30 -19.55
N MET A 46 -3.62 9.14 -19.23
CA MET A 46 -2.22 8.97 -18.84
C MET A 46 -1.45 8.16 -19.88
N PHE A 47 -0.14 8.37 -19.97
CA PHE A 47 0.78 7.59 -20.81
C PHE A 47 1.92 7.03 -19.98
N CYS A 48 2.48 5.91 -20.42
CA CYS A 48 3.56 5.25 -19.72
C CYS A 48 4.91 5.84 -20.13
N TYR A 49 5.58 6.52 -19.20
CA TYR A 49 6.93 7.04 -19.42
C TYR A 49 7.86 6.58 -18.30
N HIS A 50 8.99 5.98 -18.68
CA HIS A 50 9.98 5.47 -17.72
C HIS A 50 9.39 4.51 -16.66
N GLN A 51 8.43 3.66 -17.07
CA GLN A 51 7.69 2.72 -16.22
C GLN A 51 6.75 3.37 -15.18
N ILE A 52 6.40 4.64 -15.39
CA ILE A 52 5.50 5.40 -14.52
C ILE A 52 4.39 6.01 -15.40
N CYS A 53 3.15 6.01 -14.92
CA CYS A 53 2.07 6.71 -15.61
C CYS A 53 2.19 8.23 -15.39
N HIS A 54 2.25 8.98 -16.48
CA HIS A 54 2.27 10.44 -16.48
C HIS A 54 0.98 10.98 -17.08
N HIS A 55 0.49 12.12 -16.57
CA HIS A 55 -0.63 12.83 -17.17
C HIS A 55 -0.15 13.61 -18.40
N SER A 56 -0.89 13.55 -19.50
CA SER A 56 -0.64 14.38 -20.68
C SER A 56 -1.01 15.85 -20.47
#